data_AF-A0A2T2TLU9-F1
#
_entry.id   AF-A0A2T2TLU9-F1
#
_cell.length_a   1.000
_cell.length_b   1.000
_cell.length_c   1.000
_cell.angle_alpha   90.00
_cell.angle_beta   90.00
_cell.angle_gamma   90.00
#
_symmetry.space_group_name_H-M   'P 1'
#
loop_
_entity.id
_entity.type
_entity.pdbx_description
1 polymer ?
#
loop_
_entity_poly.entity_id
_entity_poly.type
_entity_poly.pdbx_seq_one_letter_code
_entity_poly.pdbx_strand_id
1 'polypeptide(L)'
;MKSRLKDLRYSVMLALYLPILLYAFSTYDLSDDTYAVQSVEPVVVGDRTVVLGQPFTARTFLSVGRSEGKRLQTADGGVRAVGDSLLRMSTGGVLAEDEQEQTVSYGGQFSFQQVDGQTAQIPVRGQFTVRRPEIVATSEATQSLYRRCLNRIRIDVPGLEDRPLRLEYGSKSTAGRSIALSPGGSSSSTVRVFLADSASADTQNVLLGEKEFAVIDPPRPELRVRSGGREVTSGDNLSRRRAVLNFEVEPDAEFRQRYPQDAQYSVGRATVFLRKGLTASRKIGTFDLSDGRLVLTRQLSDAEAGDRITVRLGSVVRVNHAGQAIPVSFSEATRTFGFVLS
;
A
#
# COMPACT_ATOMS: atom_id res chain seq x y z
N MET A 1 50.68 -37.38 81.98
CA MET A 1 49.44 -36.90 82.66
C MET A 1 48.83 -35.64 82.05
N LYS A 2 49.61 -34.69 81.49
CA LYS A 2 49.07 -33.44 80.91
C LYS A 2 48.27 -33.59 79.60
N SER A 3 48.48 -34.63 78.77
CA SER A 3 47.73 -34.78 77.51
C SER A 3 46.30 -35.30 77.73
N ARG A 4 46.11 -36.30 78.61
CA ARG A 4 44.77 -36.83 78.94
C ARG A 4 43.82 -35.75 79.50
N LEU A 5 44.35 -34.74 80.20
CA LEU A 5 43.54 -33.63 80.72
C LEU A 5 43.07 -32.67 79.61
N LYS A 6 43.86 -32.51 78.54
CA LYS A 6 43.47 -31.73 77.35
C LYS A 6 42.44 -32.49 76.54
N ASP A 7 42.63 -33.80 76.36
CA ASP A 7 41.67 -34.65 75.64
C ASP A 7 40.31 -34.65 76.35
N LEU A 8 40.30 -34.82 77.69
CA LEU A 8 39.07 -34.77 78.47
C LEU A 8 38.35 -33.42 78.36
N ARG A 9 39.10 -32.31 78.37
CA ARG A 9 38.54 -30.96 78.17
C ARG A 9 37.95 -30.78 76.77
N TYR A 10 38.61 -31.32 75.75
CA TYR A 10 38.13 -31.27 74.39
C TYR A 10 36.86 -32.10 74.21
N SER A 11 36.82 -33.31 74.79
CA SER A 11 35.63 -34.17 74.78
C SER A 11 34.45 -33.53 75.49
N VAL A 12 34.68 -32.88 76.64
CA VAL A 12 33.63 -32.18 77.40
C VAL A 12 33.16 -30.92 76.66
N MET A 13 34.06 -30.12 76.09
CA MET A 13 33.65 -29.00 75.23
C MET A 13 32.86 -29.49 74.03
N LEU A 14 33.33 -30.52 73.31
CA LEU A 14 32.62 -31.05 72.15
C LEU A 14 31.23 -31.56 72.55
N ALA A 15 31.10 -32.27 73.67
CA ALA A 15 29.82 -32.77 74.17
C ALA A 15 28.85 -31.65 74.58
N LEU A 16 29.35 -30.48 75.01
CA LEU A 16 28.52 -29.32 75.38
C LEU A 16 28.18 -28.43 74.18
N TYR A 17 29.14 -28.17 73.29
CA TYR A 17 28.97 -27.23 72.18
C TYR A 17 28.36 -27.88 70.94
N LEU A 18 28.59 -29.17 70.70
CA LEU A 18 28.04 -29.86 69.53
C LEU A 18 26.50 -29.89 69.54
N PRO A 19 25.81 -30.20 70.65
CA PRO A 19 24.34 -30.13 70.69
C PRO A 19 23.80 -28.73 70.48
N ILE A 20 24.50 -27.71 70.98
CA ILE A 20 24.11 -26.29 70.82
C ILE A 20 24.28 -25.86 69.37
N LEU A 21 25.38 -26.24 68.72
CA LEU A 21 25.63 -25.98 67.30
C LEU A 21 24.65 -26.73 66.40
N LEU A 22 24.35 -28.00 66.71
CA LEU A 22 23.34 -28.78 66.00
C LEU A 22 21.94 -28.20 66.17
N TYR A 23 21.59 -27.73 67.38
CA TYR A 23 20.33 -27.07 67.65
C TYR A 23 20.24 -25.73 66.90
N ALA A 24 21.31 -24.93 66.91
CA ALA A 24 21.37 -23.68 66.14
C ALA A 24 21.22 -23.93 64.63
N PHE A 25 21.85 -24.99 64.10
CA PHE A 25 21.69 -25.41 62.71
C PHE A 25 20.29 -25.97 62.42
N SER A 26 19.64 -26.64 63.39
CA SER A 26 18.26 -27.15 63.21
C SER A 26 17.20 -26.06 63.35
N THR A 27 17.50 -24.95 64.03
CA THR A 27 16.63 -23.76 64.08
C THR A 27 16.82 -22.82 62.89
N TYR A 28 17.83 -23.04 62.04
CA TYR A 28 17.80 -22.47 60.70
C TYR A 28 16.66 -23.15 59.94
N ASP A 29 15.55 -22.44 59.86
CA ASP A 29 14.36 -22.84 59.12
C ASP A 29 14.70 -22.82 57.62
N LEU A 30 15.36 -23.88 57.15
CA LEU A 30 15.33 -24.26 55.75
C LEU A 30 13.90 -24.71 55.48
N SER A 31 13.01 -23.75 55.20
CA SER A 31 11.64 -24.05 54.81
C SER A 31 11.66 -25.15 53.74
N ASP A 32 10.79 -26.16 53.84
CA ASP A 32 10.79 -27.35 52.96
C ASP A 32 10.64 -27.03 51.45
N ASP A 33 10.40 -25.76 51.11
CA ASP A 33 10.35 -25.21 49.75
C ASP A 33 11.69 -24.57 49.28
N THR A 34 12.77 -24.73 50.03
CA THR A 34 14.07 -24.10 49.71
C THR A 34 14.89 -24.98 48.77
N TYR A 35 14.59 -24.89 47.47
CA TYR A 35 15.36 -25.60 46.44
C TYR A 35 16.63 -24.81 46.09
N ALA A 36 17.80 -25.43 46.28
CA ALA A 36 19.06 -24.95 45.73
C ALA A 36 19.13 -25.27 44.22
N VAL A 37 18.74 -24.32 43.38
CA VAL A 37 18.80 -24.47 41.91
C VAL A 37 20.25 -24.40 41.45
N GLN A 38 20.77 -25.48 40.85
CA GLN A 38 22.17 -25.58 40.42
C GLN A 38 22.50 -24.75 39.18
N SER A 39 21.54 -24.56 38.27
CA SER A 39 21.70 -23.70 37.09
C SER A 39 20.39 -23.01 36.74
N VAL A 40 20.49 -21.72 36.42
CA VAL A 40 19.37 -20.89 35.97
C VAL A 40 19.73 -20.36 34.60
N GLU A 41 18.93 -20.71 33.60
CA GLU A 41 19.11 -20.23 32.22
C GLU A 41 17.89 -19.41 31.80
N PRO A 42 18.09 -18.18 31.29
CA PRO A 42 17.00 -17.39 30.76
C PRO A 42 16.65 -17.87 29.36
N VAL A 43 15.37 -18.10 29.11
CA VAL A 43 14.85 -18.47 27.79
C VAL A 43 14.10 -17.29 27.21
N VAL A 44 14.43 -16.91 25.97
CA VAL A 44 13.74 -15.85 25.24
C VAL A 44 12.98 -16.45 24.07
N VAL A 45 11.68 -16.17 24.00
CA VAL A 45 10.78 -16.63 22.95
C VAL A 45 10.15 -15.42 22.29
N GLY A 46 10.44 -15.20 21.02
CA GLY A 46 9.88 -14.12 20.22
C GLY A 46 10.11 -14.36 18.75
N ASP A 47 9.52 -13.51 17.92
CA ASP A 47 9.66 -13.59 16.48
C ASP A 47 11.11 -13.29 16.08
N ARG A 48 11.69 -14.17 15.25
CA ARG A 48 13.05 -13.98 14.73
C ARG A 48 13.10 -12.91 13.64
N THR A 49 11.98 -12.65 12.99
CA THR A 49 11.86 -11.69 11.90
C THR A 49 10.58 -10.88 12.07
N VAL A 50 10.70 -9.56 12.01
CA VAL A 50 9.58 -8.63 12.12
C VAL A 50 9.59 -7.66 10.95
N VAL A 51 8.41 -7.15 10.61
CA VAL A 51 8.26 -6.16 9.54
C VAL A 51 8.55 -4.76 10.10
N LEU A 52 9.19 -3.90 9.30
CA LEU A 52 9.42 -2.50 9.65
C LEU A 52 8.11 -1.80 10.03
N GLY A 53 8.06 -1.19 11.21
CA GLY A 53 6.87 -0.53 11.76
C GLY A 53 6.01 -1.42 12.67
N GLN A 54 6.20 -2.74 12.64
CA GLN A 54 5.61 -3.68 13.60
C GLN A 54 6.46 -3.68 14.88
N PRO A 55 5.88 -3.51 16.07
CA PRO A 55 6.64 -3.57 17.30
C PRO A 55 7.19 -4.99 17.49
N PHE A 56 8.50 -5.10 17.73
CA PHE A 56 9.09 -6.36 18.15
C PHE A 56 8.62 -6.69 19.57
N THR A 57 8.21 -7.94 19.79
CA THR A 57 7.84 -8.45 21.11
C THR A 57 8.49 -9.80 21.36
N ALA A 58 9.14 -9.94 22.51
CA ALA A 58 9.69 -11.22 22.95
C ALA A 58 9.36 -11.43 24.43
N ARG A 59 9.01 -12.67 24.78
CA ARG A 59 8.77 -13.09 26.15
C ARG A 59 10.02 -13.74 26.71
N THR A 60 10.37 -13.35 27.93
CA THR A 60 11.51 -13.88 28.64
C THR A 60 11.03 -14.70 29.83
N PHE A 61 11.60 -15.88 30.00
CA PHE A 61 11.27 -16.82 31.05
C PHE A 61 12.54 -17.18 31.82
N LEU A 62 12.41 -17.28 33.13
CA LEU A 62 13.43 -17.81 34.02
C LEU A 62 12.90 -19.15 34.56
N SER A 63 13.66 -20.23 34.38
CA SER A 63 13.31 -21.60 34.80
C SER A 63 13.26 -21.83 36.33
N VAL A 64 13.19 -20.77 37.14
CA VAL A 64 13.24 -20.84 38.60
C VAL A 64 11.85 -20.93 39.22
N GLY A 65 11.67 -21.84 40.17
CA GLY A 65 10.40 -22.19 40.83
C GLY A 65 9.72 -21.11 41.71
N ARG A 66 10.35 -19.96 41.99
CA ARG A 66 9.70 -18.80 42.62
C ARG A 66 9.58 -17.62 41.65
N SER A 67 8.41 -16.99 41.60
CA SER A 67 8.10 -15.80 40.79
C SER A 67 8.42 -14.48 41.50
N GLU A 68 8.57 -14.49 42.84
CA GLU A 68 8.78 -13.29 43.65
C GLU A 68 10.20 -12.72 43.46
N GLY A 69 10.30 -11.39 43.27
CA GLY A 69 11.57 -10.66 43.18
C GLY A 69 12.28 -10.69 41.83
N LYS A 70 11.65 -11.25 40.78
CA LYS A 70 12.18 -11.20 39.39
C LYS A 70 12.00 -9.81 38.80
N ARG A 71 13.08 -9.20 38.31
CA ARG A 71 13.01 -7.94 37.56
C ARG A 71 13.85 -8.03 36.29
N LEU A 72 13.28 -7.54 35.18
CA LEU A 72 13.96 -7.45 33.89
C LEU A 72 14.36 -6.00 33.63
N GLN A 73 15.65 -5.79 33.34
CA GLN A 73 16.18 -4.48 32.95
C GLN A 73 16.86 -4.59 31.58
N THR A 74 16.70 -3.58 30.73
CA THR A 74 17.32 -3.51 29.40
C THR A 74 18.39 -2.42 29.41
N ALA A 75 19.57 -2.71 28.89
CA ALA A 75 20.70 -1.78 28.92
C ALA A 75 20.84 -0.98 27.62
N ASP A 76 20.55 -1.58 26.45
CA ASP A 76 20.86 -1.00 25.14
C ASP A 76 19.98 -1.54 24.00
N GLY A 77 19.92 -0.79 22.89
CA GLY A 77 19.31 -1.24 21.63
C GLY A 77 17.84 -0.87 21.40
N GLY A 78 17.28 0.07 22.18
CA GLY A 78 15.91 0.56 22.00
C GLY A 78 14.80 -0.40 22.48
N VAL A 79 15.16 -1.62 22.89
CA VAL A 79 14.26 -2.58 23.53
C VAL A 79 13.99 -2.16 24.98
N ARG A 80 12.73 -2.16 25.39
CA ARG A 80 12.29 -1.84 26.75
C ARG A 80 11.59 -3.04 27.37
N ALA A 81 11.85 -3.27 28.66
CA ALA A 81 11.06 -4.21 29.44
C ALA A 81 9.69 -3.62 29.79
N VAL A 82 8.63 -4.39 29.58
CA VAL A 82 7.24 -4.07 29.94
C VAL A 82 6.82 -5.10 30.99
N GLY A 83 6.96 -4.76 32.26
CA GLY A 83 6.82 -5.70 33.37
C GLY A 83 8.01 -6.66 33.47
N ASP A 84 7.77 -7.86 34.00
CA ASP A 84 8.86 -8.76 34.42
C ASP A 84 9.26 -9.81 33.38
N SER A 85 8.53 -9.90 32.25
CA SER A 85 8.70 -10.99 31.28
C SER A 85 8.50 -10.58 29.80
N LEU A 86 8.16 -9.33 29.49
CA LEU A 86 7.94 -8.89 28.12
C LEU A 86 8.98 -7.85 27.70
N LEU A 87 9.66 -8.10 26.59
CA LEU A 87 10.51 -7.15 25.90
C LEU A 87 9.74 -6.58 24.71
N ARG A 88 9.80 -5.25 24.53
CA ARG A 88 9.16 -4.55 23.40
C ARG A 88 10.07 -3.50 22.79
N MET A 89 10.09 -3.40 21.47
CA MET A 89 10.84 -2.36 20.74
C MET A 89 10.04 -1.81 19.57
N SER A 90 10.14 -0.51 19.33
CA SER A 90 9.65 0.11 18.09
C SER A 90 10.67 -0.09 16.98
N THR A 91 10.23 -0.57 15.82
CA THR A 91 11.11 -0.86 14.68
C THR A 91 11.16 0.27 13.65
N GLY A 92 10.32 1.30 13.78
CA GLY A 92 10.12 2.32 12.74
C GLY A 92 11.36 3.12 12.34
N GLY A 93 12.36 3.25 13.23
CA GLY A 93 13.61 3.95 12.94
C GLY A 93 14.83 3.04 12.77
N VAL A 94 14.62 1.73 12.61
CA VAL A 94 15.72 0.78 12.51
C VAL A 94 16.39 0.85 11.13
N LEU A 95 15.60 0.77 10.06
CA LEU A 95 16.11 0.71 8.68
C LEU A 95 16.21 2.10 8.05
N ALA A 96 17.30 2.37 7.34
CA ALA A 96 17.38 3.48 6.39
C ALA A 96 16.48 3.24 5.16
N GLU A 97 16.20 4.28 4.36
CA GLU A 97 15.28 4.17 3.19
C GLU A 97 15.78 3.20 2.12
N ASP A 98 17.10 3.11 1.93
CA ASP A 98 17.77 2.25 0.95
C ASP A 98 18.01 0.81 1.43
N GLU A 99 17.84 0.55 2.74
CA GLU A 99 18.03 -0.76 3.34
C GLU A 99 16.74 -1.62 3.27
N GLN A 100 16.93 -2.92 3.03
CA GLN A 100 15.85 -3.91 2.95
C GLN A 100 15.73 -4.75 4.22
N GLU A 101 16.84 -4.98 4.92
CA GLU A 101 16.88 -5.77 6.15
C GLU A 101 18.05 -5.35 7.04
N GLN A 102 17.87 -5.54 8.36
CA GLN A 102 18.90 -5.30 9.35
C GLN A 102 18.68 -6.20 10.57
N THR A 103 19.78 -6.75 11.09
CA THR A 103 19.75 -7.51 12.35
C THR A 103 19.98 -6.58 13.52
N VAL A 104 19.06 -6.61 14.48
CA VAL A 104 19.12 -5.86 15.73
C VAL A 104 19.43 -6.81 16.87
N SER A 105 20.51 -6.52 17.57
CA SER A 105 20.89 -7.22 18.81
C SER A 105 20.34 -6.47 20.01
N TYR A 106 19.85 -7.21 21.00
CA TYR A 106 19.38 -6.64 22.26
C TYR A 106 19.92 -7.38 23.46
N GLY A 107 20.09 -6.64 24.54
CA GLY A 107 20.63 -7.14 25.80
C GLY A 107 19.82 -6.64 26.99
N GLY A 108 19.63 -7.52 27.96
CA GLY A 108 19.06 -7.20 29.26
C GLY A 108 19.68 -8.02 30.36
N GLN A 109 19.21 -7.80 31.58
CA GLN A 109 19.61 -8.53 32.77
C GLN A 109 18.38 -8.88 33.58
N PHE A 110 18.32 -10.13 34.01
CA PHE A 110 17.40 -10.57 35.04
C PHE A 110 18.06 -10.44 36.40
N SER A 111 17.36 -9.86 37.37
CA SER A 111 17.75 -9.89 38.77
C SER A 111 16.75 -10.71 39.59
N PHE A 112 17.25 -11.55 40.50
CA PHE A 112 16.44 -12.29 41.48
C PHE A 112 17.21 -12.43 42.80
N GLN A 113 16.47 -12.65 43.89
CA GLN A 113 17.07 -12.90 45.21
C GLN A 113 17.40 -14.38 45.36
N GLN A 114 18.64 -14.67 45.77
CA GLN A 114 19.11 -15.99 46.14
C GLN A 114 18.70 -16.31 47.58
N VAL A 115 18.80 -17.60 47.93
CA VAL A 115 18.45 -18.13 49.26
C VAL A 115 19.29 -17.49 50.38
N ASP A 116 20.50 -17.03 50.06
CA ASP A 116 21.42 -16.34 50.96
C ASP A 116 21.12 -14.83 51.10
N GLY A 117 20.03 -14.34 50.48
CA GLY A 117 19.63 -12.94 50.47
C GLY A 117 20.42 -12.06 49.49
N GLN A 118 21.40 -12.60 48.76
CA GLN A 118 22.13 -11.86 47.73
C GLN A 118 21.30 -11.73 46.45
N THR A 119 21.50 -10.65 45.71
CA THR A 119 20.86 -10.47 44.40
C THR A 119 21.77 -11.03 43.31
N ALA A 120 21.32 -12.08 42.63
CA ALA A 120 21.99 -12.60 41.45
C ALA A 120 21.49 -11.88 40.19
N GLN A 121 22.41 -11.68 39.24
CA GLN A 121 22.12 -11.11 37.93
C GLN A 121 22.51 -12.07 36.82
N ILE A 122 21.62 -12.28 35.85
CA ILE A 122 21.85 -13.14 34.70
C ILE A 122 21.63 -12.35 33.41
N PRO A 123 22.60 -12.32 32.48
CA PRO A 123 22.45 -11.63 31.21
C PRO A 123 21.47 -12.36 30.30
N VAL A 124 20.61 -11.60 29.63
CA VAL A 124 19.72 -12.04 28.57
C VAL A 124 20.18 -11.37 27.28
N ARG A 125 20.45 -12.15 26.25
CA ARG A 125 20.82 -11.64 24.93
C ARG A 125 19.99 -12.31 23.86
N GLY A 126 19.65 -11.54 22.85
CA GLY A 126 18.96 -12.04 21.68
C GLY A 126 19.22 -11.16 20.47
N GLN A 127 18.81 -11.65 19.32
CA GLN A 127 18.84 -10.92 18.07
C GLN A 127 17.57 -11.22 17.28
N PHE A 128 17.13 -10.25 16.49
CA PHE A 128 16.04 -10.41 15.55
C PHE A 128 16.31 -9.57 14.31
N THR A 129 15.69 -9.93 13.19
CA THR A 129 15.85 -9.23 11.92
C THR A 129 14.63 -8.38 11.64
N VAL A 130 14.83 -7.10 11.34
CA VAL A 130 13.80 -6.22 10.80
C VAL A 130 13.92 -6.24 9.29
N ARG A 131 12.81 -6.47 8.60
CA ARG A 131 12.75 -6.41 7.12
C ARG A 131 11.73 -5.39 6.64
N ARG A 132 11.99 -4.80 5.49
CA ARG A 132 11.03 -3.95 4.78
C ARG A 132 9.83 -4.79 4.33
N PRO A 133 8.58 -4.33 4.51
CA PRO A 133 7.42 -5.06 4.03
C PRO A 133 7.35 -5.12 2.51
N GLU A 134 6.69 -6.15 2.01
CA GLU A 134 6.17 -6.14 0.65
C GLU A 134 4.86 -5.33 0.59
N ILE A 135 4.76 -4.43 -0.39
CA ILE A 135 3.57 -3.61 -0.61
C ILE A 135 2.68 -4.27 -1.65
N VAL A 136 1.49 -4.66 -1.21
CA VAL A 136 0.46 -5.21 -2.09
C VAL A 136 -0.50 -4.10 -2.48
N ALA A 137 -0.70 -3.91 -3.77
CA ALA A 137 -1.66 -2.95 -4.27
C ALA A 137 -2.80 -3.67 -4.99
N THR A 138 -4.02 -3.37 -4.58
CA THR A 138 -5.24 -3.83 -5.23
C THR A 138 -5.92 -2.63 -5.86
N SER A 139 -5.90 -2.58 -7.18
CA SER A 139 -6.71 -1.62 -7.94
C SER A 139 -8.14 -2.15 -8.04
N GLU A 140 -9.12 -1.25 -7.92
CA GLU A 140 -10.54 -1.61 -8.07
C GLU A 140 -10.87 -2.06 -9.50
N ALA A 141 -10.04 -1.69 -10.49
CA ALA A 141 -10.38 -1.84 -11.89
C ALA A 141 -9.35 -2.58 -12.75
N THR A 142 -8.04 -2.38 -12.56
CA THR A 142 -7.00 -2.90 -13.47
C THR A 142 -5.61 -2.91 -12.82
N GLN A 143 -4.72 -3.84 -13.21
CA GLN A 143 -3.33 -3.87 -12.73
C GLN A 143 -2.54 -2.60 -13.13
N SER A 144 -2.87 -2.01 -14.28
CA SER A 144 -2.34 -0.73 -14.77
C SER A 144 -3.30 0.41 -14.45
N LEU A 145 -2.78 1.64 -14.37
CA LEU A 145 -3.59 2.84 -14.19
C LEU A 145 -3.94 3.45 -15.54
N TYR A 146 -5.16 3.97 -15.67
CA TYR A 146 -5.55 4.71 -16.86
C TYR A 146 -5.13 6.18 -16.78
N ARG A 147 -4.49 6.63 -17.85
CA ARG A 147 -4.02 8.00 -18.01
C ARG A 147 -5.18 9.00 -17.94
N ARG A 148 -4.98 10.06 -17.14
CA ARG A 148 -5.93 11.17 -16.94
C ARG A 148 -7.34 10.70 -16.55
N CYS A 149 -7.43 9.57 -15.85
CA CYS A 149 -8.67 9.03 -15.29
C CYS A 149 -8.60 9.05 -13.76
N LEU A 150 -9.75 9.00 -13.08
CA LEU A 150 -9.78 8.84 -11.64
C LEU A 150 -9.56 7.38 -11.25
N ASN A 151 -8.30 7.00 -11.05
CA ASN A 151 -7.94 5.67 -10.59
C ASN A 151 -8.02 5.62 -9.06
N ARG A 152 -8.70 4.60 -8.54
CA ARG A 152 -8.76 4.33 -7.10
C ARG A 152 -8.02 3.04 -6.82
N ILE A 153 -7.04 3.14 -5.93
CA ILE A 153 -6.26 1.99 -5.50
C ILE A 153 -6.36 1.85 -3.99
N ARG A 154 -6.31 0.61 -3.54
CA ARG A 154 -6.10 0.23 -2.16
C ARG A 154 -4.70 -0.38 -2.02
N ILE A 155 -3.99 0.03 -0.99
CA ILE A 155 -2.67 -0.47 -0.65
C ILE A 155 -2.79 -1.21 0.67
N ASP A 156 -2.34 -2.45 0.66
CA ASP A 156 -2.26 -3.31 1.81
C ASP A 156 -0.81 -3.71 2.10
N VAL A 157 -0.44 -3.58 3.37
CA VAL A 157 0.89 -3.93 3.88
C VAL A 157 0.74 -5.05 4.90
N PRO A 158 1.17 -6.29 4.57
CA PRO A 158 1.07 -7.43 5.48
C PRO A 158 1.84 -7.21 6.78
N GLY A 159 1.21 -7.55 7.92
CA GLY A 159 1.75 -7.34 9.27
C GLY A 159 1.54 -5.93 9.83
N LEU A 160 0.90 -5.05 9.07
CA LEU A 160 0.54 -3.67 9.46
C LEU A 160 -0.93 -3.36 9.15
N GLU A 161 -1.81 -4.35 9.30
CA GLU A 161 -3.25 -4.24 9.02
C GLU A 161 -3.92 -3.22 9.94
N ASP A 162 -3.60 -3.26 11.24
CA ASP A 162 -4.17 -2.39 12.28
C ASP A 162 -3.41 -1.07 12.47
N ARG A 163 -2.43 -0.80 11.59
CA ARG A 163 -1.55 0.35 11.71
C ARG A 163 -1.94 1.43 10.69
N PRO A 164 -2.02 2.70 11.11
CA PRO A 164 -2.37 3.79 10.20
C PRO A 164 -1.25 3.97 9.17
N LEU A 165 -1.66 4.07 7.90
CA LEU A 165 -0.75 4.34 6.79
C LEU A 165 -0.98 5.76 6.25
N ARG A 166 0.04 6.30 5.59
CA ARG A 166 -0.04 7.50 4.77
C ARG A 166 0.48 7.17 3.39
N LEU A 167 -0.31 7.52 2.37
CA LEU A 167 0.00 7.28 0.97
C LEU A 167 0.32 8.61 0.31
N GLU A 168 1.41 8.64 -0.46
CA GLU A 168 1.84 9.82 -1.19
C GLU A 168 1.92 9.55 -2.69
N TYR A 169 1.37 10.50 -3.45
CA TYR A 169 1.40 10.50 -4.91
C TYR A 169 1.65 11.93 -5.42
N GLY A 170 2.83 12.18 -5.98
CA GLY A 170 3.25 13.54 -6.35
C GLY A 170 3.25 14.46 -5.13
N SER A 171 2.50 15.56 -5.19
CA SER A 171 2.31 16.48 -4.06
C SER A 171 1.11 16.14 -3.17
N LYS A 172 0.34 15.09 -3.48
CA LYS A 172 -0.83 14.69 -2.70
C LYS A 172 -0.43 13.68 -1.63
N SER A 173 -0.93 13.91 -0.41
CA SER A 173 -0.79 13.00 0.72
C SER A 173 -2.18 12.64 1.24
N THR A 174 -2.45 11.36 1.42
CA THR A 174 -3.74 10.83 1.88
C THR A 174 -3.50 9.89 3.06
N ALA A 175 -4.23 10.10 4.15
CA ALA A 175 -4.23 9.18 5.28
C ALA A 175 -5.10 7.95 4.97
N GLY A 176 -4.68 6.79 5.48
CA GLY A 176 -5.37 5.52 5.29
C GLY A 176 -4.75 4.65 4.20
N ARG A 177 -5.53 3.68 3.72
CA ARG A 177 -5.07 2.61 2.82
C ARG A 177 -5.55 2.78 1.38
N SER A 178 -6.34 3.82 1.10
CA SER A 178 -6.89 4.07 -0.22
C SER A 178 -6.49 5.45 -0.71
N ILE A 179 -6.12 5.55 -1.98
CA ILE A 179 -5.76 6.81 -2.62
C ILE A 179 -6.38 6.88 -4.00
N ALA A 180 -6.88 8.07 -4.34
CA ALA A 180 -7.37 8.39 -5.67
C ALA A 180 -6.31 9.21 -6.41
N LEU A 181 -5.94 8.77 -7.62
CA LEU A 181 -4.92 9.41 -8.44
C LEU A 181 -5.33 9.47 -9.91
N SER A 182 -4.83 10.51 -10.58
CA SER A 182 -5.05 10.73 -12.01
C SER A 182 -3.71 10.99 -12.70
N PRO A 183 -3.05 9.94 -13.19
CA PRO A 183 -1.72 10.05 -13.75
C PRO A 183 -1.72 10.84 -15.07
N GLY A 184 -0.75 11.73 -15.21
CA GLY A 184 -0.62 12.66 -16.32
C GLY A 184 0.11 12.07 -17.53
N GLY A 185 1.27 12.61 -17.88
CA GLY A 185 2.02 12.26 -19.11
C GLY A 185 3.01 11.10 -18.99
N SER A 186 3.35 10.66 -17.78
CA SER A 186 4.37 9.62 -17.57
C SER A 186 3.87 8.21 -17.91
N SER A 187 4.78 7.32 -18.34
CA SER A 187 4.48 5.90 -18.61
C SER A 187 4.32 5.06 -17.34
N SER A 188 4.75 5.59 -16.20
CA SER A 188 4.55 4.99 -14.89
C SER A 188 4.17 6.03 -13.84
N SER A 189 3.70 5.54 -12.70
CA SER A 189 3.35 6.36 -11.54
C SER A 189 3.67 5.62 -10.27
N THR A 190 4.39 6.28 -9.37
CA THR A 190 4.85 5.70 -8.11
C THR A 190 4.02 6.23 -6.95
N VAL A 191 3.61 5.33 -6.06
CA VAL A 191 2.96 5.66 -4.80
C VAL A 191 3.90 5.25 -3.67
N ARG A 192 4.24 6.22 -2.82
CA ARG A 192 5.09 6.00 -1.65
C ARG A 192 4.21 5.71 -0.45
N VAL A 193 4.59 4.74 0.37
CA VAL A 193 3.81 4.26 1.51
C VAL A 193 4.60 4.50 2.78
N PHE A 194 3.99 5.23 3.71
CA PHE A 194 4.58 5.57 4.99
C PHE A 194 3.74 5.03 6.15
N LEU A 195 4.42 4.71 7.25
CA LEU A 195 3.74 4.52 8.52
C LEU A 195 3.30 5.88 9.07
N ALA A 196 2.01 6.02 9.37
CA ALA A 196 1.44 7.24 9.92
C ALA A 196 1.34 7.16 11.44
N ASP A 197 2.45 6.87 12.14
CA ASP A 197 2.42 6.78 13.59
C ASP A 197 2.58 8.17 14.22
N SER A 198 1.54 8.60 14.96
CA SER A 198 1.51 9.90 15.65
C SER A 198 2.16 9.85 17.03
N ALA A 199 2.61 8.68 17.49
CA ALA A 199 2.93 8.42 18.89
C ALA A 199 4.38 8.77 19.32
N SER A 200 5.25 9.17 18.40
CA SER A 200 6.61 9.59 18.75
C SER A 200 7.03 10.78 17.90
N ALA A 201 7.34 11.90 18.56
CA ALA A 201 7.75 13.15 17.92
C ALA A 201 8.99 13.01 17.01
N ASP A 202 9.73 11.90 17.17
CA ASP A 202 10.97 11.58 16.45
C ASP A 202 10.77 10.54 15.32
N THR A 203 9.54 10.07 15.10
CA THR A 203 9.19 9.06 14.07
C THR A 203 8.29 9.66 12.99
N GLN A 204 8.61 10.89 12.58
CA GLN A 204 7.93 11.55 11.48
C GLN A 204 8.34 10.84 10.17
N ASN A 205 7.49 9.93 9.70
CA ASN A 205 7.47 9.36 8.33
C ASN A 205 8.45 8.21 8.07
N VAL A 206 8.15 7.03 8.61
CA VAL A 206 8.86 5.80 8.22
C VAL A 206 8.40 5.38 6.83
N LEU A 207 9.28 5.51 5.83
CA LEU A 207 9.03 4.95 4.51
C LEU A 207 8.98 3.43 4.63
N LEU A 208 7.84 2.83 4.30
CA LEU A 208 7.66 1.38 4.24
C LEU A 208 8.10 0.86 2.87
N GLY A 209 7.91 1.65 1.82
CA GLY A 209 8.41 1.36 0.48
C GLY A 209 7.61 2.10 -0.58
N GLU A 210 7.81 1.70 -1.83
CA GLU A 210 7.19 2.34 -2.98
C GLU A 210 6.55 1.29 -3.90
N LYS A 211 5.42 1.64 -4.52
CA LYS A 211 4.77 0.83 -5.53
C LYS A 211 4.68 1.61 -6.83
N GLU A 212 5.34 1.09 -7.86
CA GLU A 212 5.22 1.61 -9.22
C GLU A 212 4.08 0.90 -9.96
N PHE A 213 3.32 1.69 -10.72
CA PHE A 213 2.25 1.21 -11.58
C PHE A 213 2.50 1.67 -13.02
N ALA A 214 2.26 0.76 -13.97
CA ALA A 214 2.23 1.11 -15.39
C ALA A 214 1.03 2.01 -15.68
N VAL A 215 1.24 3.05 -16.50
CA VAL A 215 0.20 3.99 -16.93
C VAL A 215 -0.09 3.80 -18.41
N ILE A 216 -1.32 3.42 -18.72
CA ILE A 216 -1.78 3.14 -20.09
C ILE A 216 -2.90 4.10 -20.49
N ASP A 217 -3.10 4.27 -21.80
CA ASP A 217 -4.24 5.02 -22.29
C ASP A 217 -5.53 4.21 -22.13
N PRO A 218 -6.68 4.88 -21.90
CA PRO A 218 -7.98 4.22 -21.91
C PRO A 218 -8.25 3.48 -23.21
N PRO A 219 -9.10 2.44 -23.18
CA PRO A 219 -9.56 1.77 -24.39
C PRO A 219 -10.12 2.78 -25.39
N ARG A 220 -9.84 2.55 -26.68
CA ARG A 220 -10.31 3.43 -27.74
C ARG A 220 -11.84 3.29 -27.86
N PRO A 221 -12.59 4.40 -27.92
CA PRO A 221 -14.03 4.34 -28.15
C PRO A 221 -14.34 3.97 -29.62
N GLU A 222 -15.57 3.53 -29.86
CA GLU A 222 -16.16 3.36 -31.19
C GLU A 222 -16.84 4.64 -31.66
N LEU A 223 -16.86 4.84 -32.98
CA LEU A 223 -17.54 5.98 -33.61
C LEU A 223 -18.64 5.46 -34.51
N ARG A 224 -19.88 5.81 -34.18
CA ARG A 224 -21.07 5.43 -34.95
C ARG A 224 -21.72 6.65 -35.55
N VAL A 225 -22.31 6.45 -36.72
CA VAL A 225 -23.03 7.50 -37.44
C VAL A 225 -24.45 7.05 -37.66
N ARG A 226 -25.42 7.90 -37.32
CA ARG A 226 -26.84 7.64 -37.56
C ARG A 226 -27.44 8.68 -38.49
N SER A 227 -28.32 8.24 -39.37
CA SER A 227 -29.15 9.09 -40.22
C SER A 227 -30.60 8.61 -40.15
N GLY A 228 -31.53 9.51 -39.83
CA GLY A 228 -32.95 9.16 -39.71
C GLY A 228 -33.25 8.05 -38.68
N GLY A 229 -32.41 7.91 -37.64
CA GLY A 229 -32.54 6.89 -36.59
C GLY A 229 -31.88 5.54 -36.90
N ARG A 230 -31.39 5.32 -38.13
CA ARG A 230 -30.66 4.10 -38.53
C ARG A 230 -29.16 4.37 -38.52
N GLU A 231 -28.37 3.38 -38.11
CA GLU A 231 -26.92 3.40 -38.29
C GLU A 231 -26.57 3.38 -39.79
N VAL A 232 -25.61 4.20 -40.17
CA VAL A 232 -25.12 4.34 -41.55
C VAL A 232 -23.61 4.21 -41.59
N THR A 233 -23.11 3.59 -42.65
CA THR A 233 -21.67 3.41 -42.85
C THR A 233 -21.18 4.15 -44.10
N SER A 234 -19.86 4.25 -44.26
CA SER A 234 -19.27 4.85 -45.45
C SER A 234 -19.69 4.10 -46.72
N GLY A 235 -20.30 4.79 -47.66
CA GLY A 235 -20.83 4.26 -48.91
C GLY A 235 -22.36 4.26 -48.97
N ASP A 236 -23.04 4.39 -47.82
CA ASP A 236 -24.50 4.41 -47.76
C ASP A 236 -25.11 5.62 -48.48
N ASN A 237 -26.37 5.46 -48.87
CA ASN A 237 -27.16 6.53 -49.45
C ASN A 237 -27.66 7.50 -48.37
N LEU A 238 -27.53 8.81 -48.61
CA LEU A 238 -28.04 9.87 -47.77
C LEU A 238 -29.05 10.72 -48.55
N SER A 239 -30.26 10.85 -48.01
CA SER A 239 -31.31 11.66 -48.64
C SER A 239 -30.93 13.14 -48.62
N ARG A 240 -30.91 13.79 -49.79
CA ARG A 240 -30.62 15.23 -49.91
C ARG A 240 -31.63 16.10 -49.17
N ARG A 241 -32.90 15.70 -49.20
CA ARG A 241 -34.01 16.42 -48.56
C ARG A 241 -33.94 16.35 -47.03
N ARG A 242 -33.27 15.34 -46.46
CA ARG A 242 -33.13 15.10 -45.02
C ARG A 242 -31.69 14.70 -44.66
N ALA A 243 -30.73 15.52 -45.09
CA ALA A 243 -29.30 15.29 -44.84
C ALA A 243 -28.91 15.69 -43.41
N VAL A 244 -29.31 14.87 -42.44
CA VAL A 244 -28.97 15.01 -41.02
C VAL A 244 -28.17 13.79 -40.60
N LEU A 245 -27.00 14.02 -40.00
CA LEU A 245 -26.12 12.98 -39.46
C LEU A 245 -25.92 13.22 -37.97
N ASN A 246 -26.00 12.16 -37.17
CA ASN A 246 -25.68 12.18 -35.75
C ASN A 246 -24.43 11.31 -35.54
N PHE A 247 -23.38 11.91 -35.02
CA PHE A 247 -22.12 11.26 -34.70
C PHE A 247 -22.11 10.92 -33.21
N GLU A 248 -22.12 9.63 -32.90
CA GLU A 248 -22.10 9.12 -31.53
C GLU A 248 -20.74 8.47 -31.27
N VAL A 249 -20.06 8.91 -30.21
CA VAL A 249 -18.81 8.30 -29.76
C VAL A 249 -19.14 7.41 -28.58
N GLU A 250 -19.14 6.10 -28.80
CA GLU A 250 -19.46 5.11 -27.79
C GLU A 250 -18.16 4.63 -27.13
N PRO A 251 -17.91 4.90 -25.83
CA PRO A 251 -16.85 4.22 -25.10
C PRO A 251 -17.05 2.72 -25.05
N ASP A 252 -15.92 2.05 -24.86
CA ASP A 252 -15.87 0.66 -24.42
C ASP A 252 -16.77 0.43 -23.19
N ALA A 253 -17.48 -0.70 -23.22
CA ALA A 253 -18.51 -1.01 -22.23
C ALA A 253 -17.93 -1.24 -20.83
N GLU A 254 -16.81 -1.96 -20.73
CA GLU A 254 -16.15 -2.25 -19.46
C GLU A 254 -15.53 -0.97 -18.88
N PHE A 255 -14.90 -0.16 -19.73
CA PHE A 255 -14.37 1.14 -19.32
C PHE A 255 -15.47 2.08 -18.82
N ARG A 256 -16.61 2.19 -19.52
CA ARG A 256 -17.74 3.01 -19.08
C ARG A 256 -18.31 2.53 -17.74
N GLN A 257 -18.38 1.22 -17.53
CA GLN A 257 -18.90 0.63 -16.29
C GLN A 257 -17.98 0.94 -15.10
N ARG A 258 -16.66 0.79 -15.27
CA ARG A 258 -15.68 1.01 -14.18
C ARG A 258 -15.35 2.49 -13.96
N TYR A 259 -15.36 3.30 -15.03
CA TYR A 259 -14.97 4.71 -15.03
C TYR A 259 -16.04 5.62 -15.68
N PRO A 260 -17.27 5.68 -15.14
CA PRO A 260 -18.38 6.40 -15.76
C PRO A 260 -18.10 7.92 -15.90
N GLN A 261 -17.32 8.50 -14.98
CA GLN A 261 -16.95 9.91 -14.99
C GLN A 261 -15.85 10.26 -16.00
N ASP A 262 -15.08 9.26 -16.47
CA ASP A 262 -13.98 9.45 -17.43
C ASP A 262 -14.29 8.90 -18.82
N ALA A 263 -15.50 8.37 -19.02
CA ALA A 263 -15.99 7.75 -20.25
C ALA A 263 -16.97 8.64 -21.02
N GLN A 264 -16.86 9.96 -20.90
CA GLN A 264 -17.66 10.92 -21.65
C GLN A 264 -16.91 11.40 -22.88
N TYR A 265 -17.56 11.42 -24.04
CA TYR A 265 -16.94 11.78 -25.31
C TYR A 265 -17.81 12.77 -26.06
N SER A 266 -17.17 13.66 -26.80
CA SER A 266 -17.85 14.62 -27.67
C SER A 266 -17.06 14.87 -28.95
N VAL A 267 -17.79 15.24 -29.99
CA VAL A 267 -17.22 15.63 -31.28
C VAL A 267 -17.52 17.11 -31.50
N GLY A 268 -16.48 17.93 -31.62
CA GLY A 268 -16.66 19.37 -31.71
C GLY A 268 -16.97 19.88 -33.12
N ARG A 269 -16.37 19.28 -34.16
CA ARG A 269 -16.42 19.84 -35.53
C ARG A 269 -16.49 18.77 -36.61
N ALA A 270 -17.08 19.11 -37.74
CA ALA A 270 -17.03 18.33 -38.96
C ALA A 270 -16.67 19.21 -40.16
N THR A 271 -15.75 18.74 -41.00
CA THR A 271 -15.46 19.38 -42.29
C THR A 271 -16.10 18.55 -43.40
N VAL A 272 -16.87 19.22 -44.26
CA VAL A 272 -17.66 18.55 -45.30
C VAL A 272 -17.12 18.92 -46.67
N PHE A 273 -16.96 17.89 -47.50
CA PHE A 273 -16.56 17.97 -48.90
C PHE A 273 -17.69 17.43 -49.76
N LEU A 274 -17.94 18.04 -50.91
CA LEU A 274 -18.89 17.58 -51.91
C LEU A 274 -18.18 17.37 -53.23
N ARG A 275 -18.47 16.26 -53.86
CA ARG A 275 -18.04 15.89 -55.20
C ARG A 275 -19.26 15.81 -56.10
N LYS A 276 -19.34 16.71 -57.09
CA LYS A 276 -20.44 16.72 -58.06
C LYS A 276 -20.08 15.90 -59.29
N GLY A 277 -20.80 14.81 -59.57
CA GLY A 277 -20.48 13.90 -60.68
C GLY A 277 -19.00 13.47 -60.73
N LEU A 278 -18.33 13.71 -61.86
CA LEU A 278 -16.92 13.37 -62.09
C LEU A 278 -15.91 14.44 -61.63
N THR A 279 -16.38 15.59 -61.14
CA THR A 279 -15.51 16.70 -60.73
C THR A 279 -14.67 16.36 -59.50
N ALA A 280 -13.69 17.21 -59.19
CA ALA A 280 -12.91 17.11 -57.96
C ALA A 280 -13.74 17.47 -56.72
N SER A 281 -13.44 16.83 -55.58
CA SER A 281 -14.11 17.13 -54.31
C SER A 281 -13.78 18.55 -53.84
N ARG A 282 -14.81 19.36 -53.58
CA ARG A 282 -14.69 20.73 -53.05
C ARG A 282 -15.11 20.80 -51.59
N LYS A 283 -14.32 21.48 -50.76
CA LYS A 283 -14.72 21.80 -49.37
C LYS A 283 -15.92 22.75 -49.40
N ILE A 284 -17.04 22.34 -48.81
CA ILE A 284 -18.21 23.22 -48.65
C ILE A 284 -18.07 24.07 -47.37
N GLY A 285 -17.50 23.50 -46.31
CA GLY A 285 -17.34 24.22 -45.05
C GLY A 285 -16.86 23.35 -43.91
N THR A 286 -16.64 24.00 -42.77
CA THR A 286 -16.43 23.36 -41.47
C THR A 286 -17.58 23.81 -40.57
N PHE A 287 -18.23 22.86 -39.92
CA PHE A 287 -19.42 23.06 -39.11
C PHE A 287 -19.11 22.62 -37.68
N ASP A 288 -19.53 23.43 -36.71
CA ASP A 288 -19.55 23.01 -35.31
C ASP A 288 -20.72 22.04 -35.11
N LEU A 289 -20.49 21.01 -34.29
CA LEU A 289 -21.49 19.99 -33.99
C LEU A 289 -22.05 20.24 -32.59
N SER A 290 -23.35 20.51 -32.50
CA SER A 290 -24.07 20.48 -31.22
C SER A 290 -24.48 19.04 -30.94
N ASP A 291 -23.96 18.43 -29.88
CA ASP A 291 -24.24 17.04 -29.49
C ASP A 291 -24.02 16.02 -30.61
N GLY A 292 -22.97 16.23 -31.41
CA GLY A 292 -22.63 15.35 -32.54
C GLY A 292 -23.59 15.46 -33.74
N ARG A 293 -24.55 16.39 -33.73
CA ARG A 293 -25.50 16.57 -34.83
C ARG A 293 -24.97 17.50 -35.92
N LEU A 294 -25.05 17.04 -37.17
CA LEU A 294 -24.72 17.77 -38.39
C LEU A 294 -25.94 17.88 -39.30
N VAL A 295 -26.29 19.10 -39.72
CA VAL A 295 -27.41 19.37 -40.64
C VAL A 295 -26.86 19.99 -41.92
N LEU A 296 -27.09 19.34 -43.06
CA LEU A 296 -26.55 19.74 -44.37
C LEU A 296 -27.61 20.13 -45.39
N THR A 297 -28.89 20.13 -45.02
CA THR A 297 -30.00 20.35 -45.98
C THR A 297 -29.87 21.64 -46.78
N ARG A 298 -29.33 22.72 -46.20
CA ARG A 298 -29.15 24.01 -46.90
C ARG A 298 -27.93 24.00 -47.81
N GLN A 299 -26.87 23.31 -47.39
CA GLN A 299 -25.59 23.24 -48.08
C GLN A 299 -25.62 22.29 -49.28
N LEU A 300 -26.63 21.41 -49.33
CA LEU A 300 -26.84 20.43 -50.39
C LEU A 300 -28.03 20.77 -51.31
N SER A 301 -28.51 22.02 -51.30
CA SER A 301 -29.62 22.46 -52.17
C SER A 301 -29.33 22.25 -53.65
N ASP A 302 -28.09 22.50 -54.05
CA ASP A 302 -27.64 22.47 -55.45
C ASP A 302 -26.99 21.12 -55.80
N ALA A 303 -27.13 20.11 -54.94
CA ALA A 303 -26.55 18.79 -55.14
C ALA A 303 -27.54 17.86 -55.84
N GLU A 304 -27.04 17.07 -56.79
CA GLU A 304 -27.84 16.15 -57.59
C GLU A 304 -27.79 14.72 -57.00
N ALA A 305 -28.70 13.85 -57.45
CA ALA A 305 -28.63 12.45 -57.09
C ALA A 305 -27.36 11.84 -57.70
N GLY A 306 -26.64 11.03 -56.93
CA GLY A 306 -25.36 10.44 -57.34
C GLY A 306 -24.13 11.27 -56.97
N ASP A 307 -24.31 12.53 -56.54
CA ASP A 307 -23.22 13.31 -55.94
C ASP A 307 -22.73 12.64 -54.65
N ARG A 308 -21.45 12.84 -54.31
CA ARG A 308 -20.85 12.23 -53.11
C ARG A 308 -20.48 13.29 -52.09
N ILE A 309 -20.84 13.05 -50.83
CA ILE A 309 -20.35 13.85 -49.72
C ILE A 309 -19.30 13.09 -48.93
N THR A 310 -18.33 13.80 -48.38
CA THR A 310 -17.35 13.26 -47.46
C THR A 310 -17.32 14.15 -46.22
N VAL A 311 -17.62 13.57 -45.07
CA VAL A 311 -17.63 14.23 -43.78
C VAL A 311 -16.43 13.75 -42.99
N ARG A 312 -15.52 14.67 -42.66
CA ARG A 312 -14.34 14.40 -41.85
C ARG A 312 -14.51 15.04 -40.49
N LEU A 313 -14.56 14.21 -39.44
CA LEU A 313 -14.69 14.67 -38.07
C LEU A 313 -13.36 15.24 -37.56
N GLY A 314 -13.47 16.36 -36.86
CA GLY A 314 -12.40 17.03 -36.14
C GLY A 314 -12.74 17.16 -34.66
N SER A 315 -11.70 17.35 -33.83
CA SER A 315 -11.88 17.66 -32.41
C SER A 315 -12.72 16.64 -31.64
N VAL A 316 -12.47 15.33 -31.84
CA VAL A 316 -13.03 14.31 -30.95
C VAL A 316 -12.27 14.32 -29.63
N VAL A 317 -12.98 14.57 -28.55
CA VAL A 317 -12.39 14.70 -27.22
C VAL A 317 -13.10 13.80 -26.22
N ARG A 318 -12.36 13.34 -25.22
CA ARG A 318 -12.85 12.70 -24.02
C ARG A 318 -12.84 13.70 -22.89
N VAL A 319 -13.94 13.82 -22.15
CA VAL A 319 -14.02 14.62 -20.94
C VAL A 319 -13.76 13.71 -19.74
N ASN A 320 -12.77 14.05 -18.92
CA ASN A 320 -12.43 13.28 -17.73
C ASN A 320 -13.21 13.75 -16.49
N HIS A 321 -13.01 13.06 -15.35
CA HIS A 321 -13.62 13.40 -14.05
C HIS A 321 -13.35 14.85 -13.59
N ALA A 322 -12.30 15.49 -14.10
CA ALA A 322 -11.94 16.88 -13.79
C ALA A 322 -12.53 17.89 -14.79
N GLY A 323 -13.39 17.46 -15.72
CA GLY A 323 -13.98 18.29 -16.76
C GLY A 323 -13.00 18.69 -17.88
N GLN A 324 -11.82 18.07 -17.94
CA GLN A 324 -10.80 18.41 -18.93
C GLN A 324 -11.05 17.67 -20.25
N ALA A 325 -11.04 18.42 -21.35
CA ALA A 325 -11.15 17.87 -22.70
C ALA A 325 -9.80 17.32 -23.18
N ILE A 326 -9.74 16.01 -23.40
CA ILE A 326 -8.54 15.28 -23.83
C ILE A 326 -8.75 14.83 -25.28
N PRO A 327 -7.91 15.27 -26.24
CA PRO A 327 -8.00 14.81 -27.61
C PRO A 327 -7.85 13.29 -27.73
N VAL A 328 -8.77 12.65 -28.45
CA VAL A 328 -8.73 11.22 -28.72
C VAL A 328 -8.21 11.02 -30.14
N SER A 329 -7.07 10.33 -30.27
CA SER A 329 -6.46 10.04 -31.57
C SER A 329 -7.16 8.90 -32.28
N PHE A 330 -7.71 9.18 -33.46
CA PHE A 330 -8.19 8.17 -34.41
C PHE A 330 -7.43 8.32 -35.73
N SER A 331 -7.41 7.23 -36.50
CA SER A 331 -6.91 7.27 -37.88
C SER A 331 -7.79 8.18 -38.76
N GLU A 332 -7.25 8.68 -39.86
CA GLU A 332 -8.02 9.48 -40.81
C GLU A 332 -9.19 8.70 -41.41
N ALA A 333 -8.99 7.41 -41.68
CA ALA A 333 -10.03 6.50 -42.18
C ALA A 333 -11.21 6.39 -41.20
N THR A 334 -10.94 6.24 -39.90
CA THR A 334 -11.99 6.13 -38.88
C THR A 334 -12.78 7.43 -38.70
N ARG A 335 -12.19 8.60 -38.98
CA ARG A 335 -12.87 9.90 -38.84
C ARG A 335 -13.57 10.38 -40.11
N THR A 336 -13.49 9.63 -41.20
CA THR A 336 -13.94 10.08 -42.52
C THR A 336 -15.07 9.20 -43.01
N PHE A 337 -16.23 9.81 -43.25
CA PHE A 337 -17.44 9.14 -43.72
C PHE A 337 -17.82 9.63 -45.11
N GLY A 338 -17.93 8.72 -46.06
CA GLY A 338 -18.40 9.01 -47.42
C GLY A 338 -19.86 8.59 -47.59
N PHE A 339 -20.70 9.42 -48.21
CA PHE A 339 -22.08 9.05 -48.53
C PHE A 339 -22.44 9.42 -49.96
N VAL A 340 -23.33 8.65 -50.57
CA VAL A 340 -23.89 8.94 -51.91
C VAL A 340 -25.23 9.63 -51.73
N LEU A 341 -25.44 10.75 -52.41
CA LEU A 341 -26.67 11.51 -52.30
C LEU A 341 -27.79 10.88 -53.13
N SER A 342 -28.96 10.70 -52.52
CA SER A 342 -30.19 10.24 -53.18
C SER A 342 -31.25 11.33 -53.26
#